data_AF-A0A2A5M5G8-F1
#
_entry.id   AF-A0A2A5M5G8-F1
#
_cell.length_a   1.000
_cell.length_b   1.000
_cell.length_c   1.000
_cell.angle_alpha   90.00
_cell.angle_beta   90.00
_cell.angle_gamma   90.00
#
_symmetry.space_group_name_H-M   'P 1'
#
loop_
_entity.id
_entity.type
_entity.pdbx_description
1 polymer ?
#
loop_
_entity_poly.entity_id
_entity_poly.type
_entity_poly.pdbx_seq_one_letter_code
_entity_poly.pdbx_strand_id
1 'polypeptide(L)' 'MLFGFDDKREFIPQIYRYLNNQELMLTFLTQYNASVDSALKIPLLYAKNTKSLKMIFGNFLHDIMH' A
#
# COMPACT_ATOMS: atom_id res chain seq x y z
N MET A 1 -8.66 8.99 -9.62
CA MET A 1 -8.83 7.52 -9.64
C MET A 1 -8.58 7.03 -8.23
N LEU A 2 -9.52 6.35 -7.59
CA LEU A 2 -9.32 5.83 -6.23
C LEU A 2 -8.40 4.60 -6.34
N PHE A 3 -7.29 4.54 -5.62
CA PHE A 3 -6.49 3.31 -5.48
C PHE A 3 -6.19 3.17 -3.99
N GLY A 4 -6.71 2.12 -3.36
CA GLY A 4 -6.62 1.97 -1.92
C GLY A 4 -7.80 1.20 -1.37
N PHE A 5 -8.63 1.87 -0.57
CA PHE A 5 -9.72 1.23 0.15
C PHE A 5 -11.08 1.84 -0.24
N ASP A 6 -12.08 0.98 -0.40
CA ASP A 6 -13.48 1.33 -0.53
C ASP A 6 -14.26 0.56 0.53
N ASP A 7 -14.85 1.29 1.48
CA ASP A 7 -15.38 0.79 2.76
C ASP A 7 -14.40 -0.13 3.52
N LYS A 8 -14.52 -1.44 3.28
CA LYS A 8 -13.74 -2.51 3.93
C LYS A 8 -12.92 -3.32 2.94
N ARG A 9 -12.99 -3.01 1.65
CA ARG A 9 -12.38 -3.75 0.55
C ARG A 9 -11.23 -2.96 -0.06
N GLU A 10 -10.29 -3.69 -0.65
CA GLU A 10 -9.25 -3.09 -1.46
C GLU A 10 -9.84 -2.75 -2.83
N PHE A 11 -9.70 -1.50 -3.23
CA PHE A 11 -10.10 -1.01 -4.53
C PHE A 11 -8.85 -0.85 -5.39
N ILE A 12 -8.71 -1.72 -6.39
CA ILE A 12 -7.61 -1.72 -7.36
C ILE A 12 -8.17 -1.26 -8.72
N PRO A 13 -7.73 -0.10 -9.24
CA PRO A 13 -8.11 0.35 -10.57
C PRO A 13 -7.80 -0.64 -11.69
N GLN A 14 -8.71 -0.71 -12.68
CA GLN A 14 -8.56 -1.55 -13.88
C GLN A 14 -7.26 -1.30 -14.67
N ILE A 15 -6.71 -0.08 -14.63
CA ILE A 15 -5.43 0.24 -15.30
C ILE A 15 -4.25 -0.59 -14.74
N TYR A 16 -4.35 -1.08 -13.50
CA TYR A 16 -3.34 -1.91 -12.87
C TYR A 16 -3.61 -3.42 -12.99
N ARG A 17 -4.60 -3.85 -13.80
CA ARG A 17 -4.99 -5.26 -13.92
C ARG A 17 -3.88 -6.21 -14.38
N TYR A 18 -2.85 -5.66 -15.03
CA TYR A 18 -1.73 -6.42 -15.58
C TYR A 18 -0.52 -6.48 -14.65
N LEU A 19 -0.53 -5.68 -13.58
CA LEU A 19 0.53 -5.70 -12.60
C LEU A 19 0.44 -6.98 -11.78
N ASN A 20 1.59 -7.60 -11.53
CA ASN A 20 1.66 -8.66 -10.53
C ASN A 20 1.46 -8.06 -9.12
N ASN A 21 1.26 -8.93 -8.13
CA ASN A 21 0.96 -8.48 -6.77
C ASN A 21 2.08 -7.58 -6.19
N GLN A 22 3.36 -7.90 -6.44
CA GLN A 22 4.47 -7.09 -5.94
C GLN A 22 4.50 -5.69 -6.57
N GLU A 23 4.26 -5.60 -7.87
CA GLU A 23 4.13 -4.33 -8.59
C GLU A 23 2.93 -3.51 -8.08
N LEU A 24 1.79 -4.17 -7.82
CA LEU A 24 0.61 -3.54 -7.22
C LEU A 24 0.90 -2.92 -5.85
N MET A 25 1.52 -3.68 -4.95
CA MET A 25 1.86 -3.19 -3.59
C MET A 25 2.80 -1.99 -3.65
N LEU A 26 3.84 -2.06 -4.51
CA LEU A 26 4.79 -0.96 -4.69
C LEU A 26 4.14 0.26 -5.32
N THR A 27 3.28 0.07 -6.32
CA THR A 27 2.56 1.16 -6.99
C THR A 27 1.65 1.88 -5.99
N PHE A 28 0.87 1.12 -5.23
CA PHE A 28 0.02 1.68 -4.18
C PHE A 28 0.85 2.48 -3.16
N LEU A 29 1.90 1.87 -2.60
CA LEU A 29 2.66 2.50 -1.52
C LEU A 29 3.39 3.75 -1.99
N THR A 30 3.86 3.76 -3.24
CA THR A 30 4.46 4.94 -3.88
C THR A 30 3.45 6.08 -3.97
N GLN A 31 2.23 5.80 -4.43
CA GLN A 31 1.17 6.80 -4.55
C GLN A 31 0.69 7.30 -3.19
N TYR A 32 0.52 6.40 -2.22
CA TYR A 32 0.21 6.75 -0.84
C TYR A 32 1.26 7.70 -0.27
N ASN A 33 2.56 7.34 -0.35
CA ASN A 33 3.65 8.17 0.17
C ASN A 33 3.79 9.52 -0.55
N ALA A 34 3.37 9.62 -1.81
CA ALA A 34 3.33 10.89 -2.53
C ALA A 34 2.17 11.80 -2.09
N SER A 35 1.13 11.23 -1.47
CA SER A 35 -0.12 11.91 -1.14
C SER A 35 -0.27 12.26 0.34
N VAL A 36 0.65 11.81 1.21
CA VAL A 36 0.60 12.05 2.66
C VAL A 36 1.79 12.85 3.15
N ASP A 37 1.63 13.50 4.31
CA ASP A 37 2.71 14.19 5.00
C ASP A 37 3.88 13.27 5.32
N SER A 38 5.08 13.85 5.45
CA SER A 38 6.30 13.07 5.68
C SER A 38 6.25 12.19 6.93
N ALA A 39 5.48 12.58 7.95
CA ALA A 39 5.32 11.81 9.19
C ALA A 39 4.46 10.54 9.01
N LEU A 40 3.66 10.46 7.94
CA LEU A 40 2.76 9.34 7.65
C LEU A 40 3.30 8.39 6.57
N LYS A 41 4.49 8.69 6.02
CA LYS A 41 5.11 7.87 4.97
C LYS A 41 5.56 6.53 5.55
N ILE A 42 5.37 5.48 4.76
CA ILE A 42 5.76 4.11 5.09
C ILE A 42 6.93 3.69 4.19
N PRO A 43 8.04 3.17 4.73
CA PRO A 43 9.16 2.70 3.90
C PRO A 43 8.75 1.66 2.85
N LEU A 44 9.29 1.76 1.63
CA LEU A 44 8.93 0.85 0.52
C LEU A 44 9.20 -0.63 0.79
N LEU A 45 10.07 -0.94 1.77
CA LEU A 45 10.33 -2.32 2.20
C LEU A 45 9.05 -3.02 2.70
N TYR A 46 8.09 -2.27 3.26
CA TYR A 46 6.83 -2.83 3.76
C TYR A 46 5.87 -3.27 2.66
N ALA A 47 6.13 -2.92 1.39
CA ALA A 47 5.42 -3.46 0.23
C ALA A 47 6.07 -4.73 -0.33
N LYS A 48 7.23 -5.17 0.19
CA LYS A 48 7.89 -6.40 -0.27
C LYS A 48 7.18 -7.61 0.36
N ASN A 49 6.86 -8.60 -0.48
CA ASN A 49 6.27 -9.88 -0.07
C ASN A 49 4.92 -9.77 0.68
N THR A 50 4.22 -8.64 0.59
CA THR A 50 2.88 -8.48 1.16
C THR A 50 1.82 -8.97 0.18
N LYS A 51 0.77 -9.60 0.71
CA LYS A 51 -0.34 -10.16 -0.09
C LYS A 51 -1.51 -9.20 -0.27
N SER A 52 -1.50 -8.07 0.44
CA SER A 52 -2.61 -7.12 0.46
C SER A 52 -2.12 -5.73 0.89
N LEU A 53 -2.88 -4.70 0.53
CA LEU A 53 -2.60 -3.31 0.92
C LEU A 53 -2.64 -3.17 2.45
N LYS A 54 -3.60 -3.83 3.12
CA LYS A 54 -3.72 -3.79 4.59
C LYS A 54 -2.48 -4.33 5.30
N MET A 55 -1.83 -5.36 4.76
CA MET A 55 -0.61 -5.92 5.37
C MET A 55 0.54 -4.91 5.41
N ILE A 56 0.63 -3.99 4.45
CA ILE A 56 1.65 -2.94 4.41
C ILE A 56 1.56 -2.09 5.70
N PHE A 57 0.35 -1.62 6.02
CA PHE A 57 0.09 -0.84 7.22
C PHE A 57 0.24 -1.66 8.48
N GLY A 58 -0.30 -2.90 8.50
CA GLY A 58 -0.22 -3.78 9.66
C GLY A 58 1.22 -4.08 10.08
N ASN A 59 2.08 -4.41 9.11
CA ASN A 59 3.50 -4.68 9.37
C ASN A 59 4.23 -3.42 9.86
N PHE A 60 3.96 -2.26 9.24
CA PHE A 60 4.58 -1.00 9.67
C PHE A 60 4.15 -0.59 11.08
N LEU A 61 2.85 -0.64 11.38
CA LEU A 61 2.33 -0.30 12.70
C LEU A 61 2.88 -1.24 13.78
N HIS A 62 3.01 -2.53 13.48
CA HIS A 62 3.62 -3.48 14.39
C HIS A 62 5.06 -3.09 14.74
N ASP A 63 5.87 -2.75 13.74
CA ASP A 63 7.29 -2.42 13.93
C ASP A 63 7.52 -1.09 14.65
N ILE A 64 6.63 -0.10 14.53
CA ILE A 64 6.79 1.20 15.23
C ILE A 64 6.19 1.21 16.63
N MET A 65 5.35 0.24 16.97
CA MET A 65 4.71 0.11 18.28
C MET A 65 5.50 -0.79 19.25
N HIS A 66 6.48 -1.54 18.73
CA HIS A 66 7.39 -2.40 19.49
C HIS A 66 8.82 -1.86 19.46
#